data_AF-A0A7Z8KSN1-F1
#
_entry.id   AF-A0A7Z8KSN1-F1
#
_cell.length_a   1.000
_cell.length_b   1.000
_cell.length_c   1.000
_cell.angle_alpha   90.00
_cell.angle_beta   90.00
_cell.angle_gamma   90.00
#
_symmetry.space_group_name_H-M   'P 1'
#
loop_
_entity.id
_entity.type
_entity.pdbx_description
1 polymer ?
#
loop_
_entity_poly.entity_id
_entity_poly.type
_entity_poly.pdbx_seq_one_letter_code
_entity_poly.pdbx_strand_id
1 'polypeptide(L)' 'MSKRKINQNSGNRISVSIPAYLRDKYDLKKGTTVDVTDDGNSIVITPIKEQ' A
#
# COMPACT_ATOMS: atom_id res chain seq x y z
N MET A 1 -15.18 7.95 2.58
CA MET A 1 -14.03 7.51 1.75
C MET A 1 -13.10 8.69 1.51
N SER A 2 -11.88 8.65 2.04
CA SER A 2 -10.92 9.75 1.84
C SER A 2 -10.15 9.52 0.54
N LYS A 3 -10.34 10.40 -0.45
CA LYS A 3 -9.58 10.37 -1.70
C LYS A 3 -8.09 10.61 -1.38
N ARG A 4 -7.21 9.73 -1.86
CA ARG A 4 -5.75 9.88 -1.70
C ARG A 4 -5.11 10.21 -3.04
N LYS A 5 -4.10 11.08 -2.99
CA LYS A 5 -3.30 11.39 -4.17
C LYS A 5 -2.27 10.28 -4.39
N ILE A 6 -2.16 9.87 -5.63
CA ILE A 6 -1.09 9.01 -6.11
C ILE A 6 0.04 9.92 -6.56
N ASN A 7 1.26 9.65 -6.09
CA ASN A 7 2.44 10.41 -6.48
C ASN A 7 3.28 9.58 -7.44
N GLN A 8 3.57 10.12 -8.61
CA GLN A 8 4.49 9.54 -9.59
C GLN A 8 5.80 10.32 -9.53
N ASN A 9 6.91 9.65 -9.26
CA ASN A 9 8.23 10.25 -9.27
C ASN A 9 8.84 10.20 -10.69
N SER A 10 9.86 11.01 -10.95
CA SER A 10 10.58 11.13 -12.23
C SER A 10 11.13 9.79 -12.75
N GLY A 11 11.44 8.84 -11.86
CA GLY A 11 11.83 7.47 -12.21
C GLY A 11 10.68 6.52 -12.55
N ASN A 12 9.52 7.06 -12.95
CA ASN A 12 8.28 6.33 -13.24
C ASN A 12 7.75 5.46 -12.07
N ARG A 13 8.22 5.74 -10.84
CA ARG A 13 7.81 5.02 -9.64
C ARG A 13 6.55 5.65 -9.08
N ILE A 14 5.49 4.86 -9.00
CA ILE A 14 4.23 5.25 -8.38
C ILE A 14 4.28 4.94 -6.88
N SER A 15 3.80 5.87 -6.06
CA SER A 15 3.75 5.73 -4.61
C SER A 15 2.45 6.27 -4.05
N VAL A 16 1.95 5.62 -3.00
CA VAL A 16 0.80 6.06 -2.22
C VAL A 16 1.15 6.08 -0.75
N SER A 17 0.78 7.14 -0.06
CA SER A 17 1.00 7.25 1.39
C SER A 17 -0.13 6.58 2.15
N ILE A 18 0.18 5.47 2.81
CA ILE A 18 -0.73 4.78 3.73
C ILE A 18 -0.77 5.57 5.05
N PRO A 19 -1.96 5.95 5.55
CA PRO A 19 -2.08 6.65 6.82
C PRO A 19 -1.73 5.76 8.01
N ALA A 20 -1.28 6.40 9.09
CA ALA A 20 -0.88 5.72 10.33
C ALA A 20 -1.94 4.73 10.84
N TYR A 21 -3.21 5.12 10.89
CA TYR A 21 -4.26 4.23 11.39
C TYR A 21 -4.46 2.94 10.58
N LEU A 22 -4.22 2.95 9.25
CA LEU A 22 -4.25 1.71 8.45
C LEU A 22 -2.98 0.91 8.68
N ARG A 23 -1.83 1.59 8.74
CA ARG A 23 -0.56 0.94 9.03
C ARG A 23 -0.61 0.17 10.34
N ASP A 24 -1.13 0.79 11.39
CA ASP A 24 -1.21 0.22 12.73
C ASP A 24 -2.27 -0.90 12.80
N LYS A 25 -3.39 -0.76 12.08
CA LYS A 25 -4.44 -1.81 11.97
C LYS A 25 -3.93 -3.10 11.33
N TYR A 26 -3.02 -3.00 10.37
CA TYR A 26 -2.47 -4.13 9.61
C TYR A 26 -1.03 -4.49 10.03
N ASP A 27 -0.52 -3.92 11.13
CA ASP A 27 0.86 -4.07 11.64
C ASP A 27 1.93 -3.93 10.54
N LEU A 28 1.72 -2.99 9.61
CA LEU A 28 2.63 -2.76 8.49
C LEU A 28 3.88 -2.01 8.98
N LYS A 29 5.02 -2.70 9.07
CA LYS A 29 6.29 -2.11 9.50
C LYS A 29 7.11 -1.65 8.31
N LYS A 30 8.06 -0.74 8.57
CA LYS A 30 9.02 -0.32 7.55
C LYS A 30 9.82 -1.53 7.09
N GLY A 31 9.82 -1.80 5.80
CA GLY A 31 10.52 -2.95 5.21
C GLY A 31 9.68 -4.22 5.13
N THR A 32 8.44 -4.22 5.62
CA THR A 32 7.52 -5.34 5.45
C THR A 32 7.17 -5.53 3.97
N THR A 33 7.30 -6.76 3.49
CA THR A 33 6.87 -7.15 2.15
C THR A 33 5.35 -7.34 2.14
N VAL A 34 4.72 -6.83 1.10
CA VAL A 34 3.27 -6.94 0.88
C VAL A 34 3.04 -7.56 -0.49
N ASP A 35 1.95 -8.32 -0.60
CA ASP A 35 1.45 -8.79 -1.87
C ASP A 35 0.53 -7.72 -2.48
N VAL A 36 0.64 -7.50 -3.78
CA VAL A 36 -0.11 -6.48 -4.50
C VAL A 36 -0.79 -7.14 -5.69
N THR A 37 -2.12 -7.17 -5.64
CA THR A 37 -2.96 -7.75 -6.68
C THR A 37 -3.93 -6.71 -7.25
N ASP A 38 -4.49 -7.01 -8.41
CA ASP A 38 -5.49 -6.20 -9.09
C ASP A 38 -6.75 -7.06 -9.30
N ASP A 39 -7.91 -6.54 -8.91
CA ASP A 39 -9.22 -7.18 -9.16
C ASP A 39 -9.93 -6.59 -10.40
N GLY A 40 -9.23 -5.75 -11.18
CA GLY A 40 -9.72 -5.06 -12.38
C GLY A 40 -10.42 -3.73 -12.10
N ASN A 41 -10.79 -3.47 -10.84
CA ASN A 41 -11.39 -2.21 -10.41
C ASN A 41 -10.59 -1.53 -9.29
N SER A 42 -9.75 -2.27 -8.57
CA SER A 42 -9.05 -1.84 -7.38
C SER A 42 -7.74 -2.60 -7.21
N ILE A 43 -6.71 -1.87 -6.75
CA ILE A 43 -5.46 -2.47 -6.30
C ILE A 43 -5.66 -2.93 -4.85
N VAL A 44 -5.45 -4.22 -4.62
CA VAL A 44 -5.54 -4.85 -3.31
C VAL A 44 -4.12 -5.08 -2.78
N ILE A 45 -3.84 -4.54 -1.59
CA ILE A 45 -2.54 -4.69 -0.92
C ILE A 45 -2.74 -5.56 0.31
N THR A 46 -2.13 -6.74 0.32
CA THR A 46 -2.27 -7.73 1.38
C THR A 46 -0.94 -7.89 2.13
N PRO A 47 -0.90 -7.74 3.47
CA PRO A 47 0.30 -8.01 4.24
C PRO A 47 0.69 -9.49 4.14
N ILE A 48 1.96 -9.77 3.83
CA ILE A 48 2.48 -11.14 3.91
C ILE A 48 2.84 -11.40 5.38
N LYS A 49 2.20 -12.38 6.02
CA LYS A 49 2.67 -12.88 7.31
C LYS A 49 3.88 -13.77 7.03
N GLU A 50 5.08 -13.29 7.35
CA GLU A 50 6.23 -14.20 7.50
C GLU A 50 5.90 -15.18 8.63
N GLN A 51 5.95 -16.47 8.33
CA GLN A 51 5.73 -17.56 9.30
C GLN A 51 6.93 -17.71 10.23
#